data_AF-A0A6A6E2Y8-F1
#
_entry.id   AF-A0A6A6E2Y8-F1
#
_cell.length_a   1.000
_cell.length_b   1.000
_cell.length_c   1.000
_cell.angle_alpha   90.00
_cell.angle_beta   90.00
_cell.angle_gamma   90.00
#
_symmetry.space_group_name_H-M   'P 1'
#
loop_
_entity.id
_entity.type
_entity.pdbx_description
1 polymer ?
#
loop_
_entity_poly.entity_id
_entity_poly.type
_entity_poly.pdbx_seq_one_letter_code
_entity_poly.pdbx_strand_id
1 'polypeptide(L)'
;MSSDRRSNAPNPFAKEWDPGFSSPKNYQDDKCYVERREGNYSDDDHLDMFLEDAEDSVPSREVEEMRNFCQDVSTHDLISRDGIPGKCRARLDDREYPPQAKKAPVRNSQSLSASELYKLLKEPRFNNGGSPNADRRLIHIPNLDPHFILALAKTASQHQVSVLREAIWKHLALQTAFGVKIPVRHRMYHLEFHFPYYALRKLPATKACPPNPVHTKPPRQWIDLSFLGVNSPKSEVKQADGIHESHISLVICGTHNSRWVGYAFDTDLDDEEVGEDEDPDPELNEDPAAWNGGKYVIDANIPIWDPREYFLAIAETRMCQILKEWRNLVRALEQSINAYVRN
;
A
#
# COMPACT_ATOMS: atom_id res chain seq x y z
N MET A 1 -49.09 7.02 -33.67
CA MET A 1 -48.46 7.45 -32.40
C MET A 1 -47.43 6.40 -32.01
N SER A 2 -46.20 6.56 -32.47
CA SER A 2 -45.09 5.65 -32.14
C SER A 2 -44.30 6.30 -31.01
N SER A 3 -44.27 5.66 -29.85
CA SER A 3 -43.49 6.13 -28.71
C SER A 3 -42.03 5.72 -28.89
N ASP A 4 -41.19 6.72 -29.18
CA ASP A 4 -39.74 6.59 -29.14
C ASP A 4 -39.30 6.22 -27.72
N ARG A 5 -39.01 4.94 -27.52
CA ARG A 5 -38.16 4.48 -26.40
C ARG A 5 -36.72 4.90 -26.73
N ARG A 6 -36.37 6.15 -26.40
CA ARG A 6 -34.97 6.56 -26.33
C ARG A 6 -34.27 5.66 -25.31
N SER A 7 -33.33 4.84 -25.79
CA SER A 7 -32.43 4.09 -24.93
C SER A 7 -31.56 5.08 -24.15
N ASN A 8 -31.84 5.25 -22.86
CA ASN A 8 -30.95 5.92 -21.90
C ASN A 8 -29.73 5.02 -21.61
N ALA A 9 -28.95 4.69 -22.64
CA ALA A 9 -27.63 4.14 -22.41
C ALA A 9 -26.74 5.31 -21.94
N PRO A 10 -26.15 5.27 -20.73
CA PRO A 10 -25.25 6.33 -20.28
C PRO A 10 -24.08 6.44 -21.27
N ASN A 11 -23.68 7.67 -21.59
CA ASN A 11 -22.54 7.92 -22.47
C ASN A 11 -21.26 7.40 -21.77
N PRO A 12 -20.60 6.36 -22.29
CA PRO A 12 -19.41 5.78 -21.64
C PRO A 12 -18.19 6.71 -21.70
N PHE A 13 -18.25 7.81 -22.47
CA PHE A 13 -17.20 8.81 -22.58
C PHE A 13 -17.50 10.09 -21.79
N ALA A 14 -18.63 10.18 -21.10
CA ALA A 14 -18.84 11.25 -20.15
C ALA A 14 -17.82 11.07 -19.01
N LYS A 15 -16.99 12.09 -18.74
CA LYS A 15 -16.06 12.11 -17.60
C LYS A 15 -16.81 12.35 -16.29
N GLU A 16 -17.86 11.57 -16.07
CA GLU A 16 -18.75 11.68 -14.93
C GLU A 16 -18.58 10.45 -14.04
N TRP A 17 -18.66 10.65 -12.73
CA TRP A 17 -18.67 9.55 -11.79
C TRP A 17 -19.98 8.78 -11.93
N ASP A 18 -19.92 7.46 -12.11
CA ASP A 18 -21.14 6.65 -12.23
C ASP A 18 -22.02 6.83 -10.98
N PRO A 19 -23.22 7.43 -11.12
CA PRO A 19 -24.09 7.72 -9.97
C PRO A 19 -24.51 6.47 -9.19
N GLY A 20 -24.46 5.29 -9.80
CA GLY A 20 -24.82 4.09 -9.06
C GLY A 20 -23.70 3.46 -8.24
N PHE A 21 -22.55 4.12 -8.12
CA PHE A 21 -21.65 3.94 -6.97
C PHE A 21 -22.17 4.62 -5.69
N SER A 22 -23.25 5.40 -5.78
CA SER A 22 -23.94 5.99 -4.62
C SER A 22 -25.13 5.16 -4.13
N SER A 23 -25.41 4.00 -4.76
CA SER A 23 -26.48 3.10 -4.35
C SER A 23 -25.89 1.79 -3.79
N PRO A 24 -26.16 1.45 -2.52
CA PRO A 24 -25.57 0.25 -1.92
C PRO A 24 -26.08 -1.00 -2.63
N LYS A 25 -25.15 -1.88 -3.02
CA LYS A 25 -25.43 -3.24 -3.49
C LYS A 25 -24.92 -4.24 -2.46
N ASN A 26 -25.67 -5.31 -2.25
CA ASN A 26 -25.23 -6.44 -1.42
C ASN A 26 -24.22 -7.28 -2.22
N TYR A 27 -22.96 -6.86 -2.23
CA TYR A 27 -21.86 -7.77 -2.56
C TYR A 27 -21.54 -8.62 -1.33
N GLN A 28 -21.44 -9.93 -1.53
CA GLN A 28 -20.96 -10.84 -0.49
C GLN A 28 -19.43 -10.77 -0.49
N ASP A 29 -18.86 -10.14 0.53
CA ASP A 29 -17.41 -10.07 0.79
C ASP A 29 -16.97 -11.11 1.84
N ASP A 30 -17.86 -12.02 2.23
CA ASP A 30 -17.68 -12.86 3.42
C ASP A 30 -16.71 -14.04 3.20
N LYS A 31 -16.22 -14.25 1.97
CA LYS A 31 -15.28 -15.34 1.64
C LYS A 31 -14.16 -14.83 0.75
N CYS A 32 -12.92 -15.26 1.04
CA CYS A 32 -11.79 -14.92 0.19
C CYS A 32 -11.87 -15.66 -1.15
N TYR A 33 -11.14 -15.15 -2.15
CA TYR A 33 -11.10 -15.71 -3.50
C TYR A 33 -10.69 -17.19 -3.51
N VAL A 34 -9.65 -17.51 -2.74
CA VAL A 34 -9.07 -18.85 -2.72
C VAL A 34 -10.05 -19.86 -2.12
N GLU A 35 -10.76 -19.51 -1.05
CA GLU A 35 -11.80 -20.35 -0.44
C GLU A 35 -13.01 -20.60 -1.36
N ARG A 36 -13.28 -19.72 -2.33
CA ARG A 36 -14.37 -19.92 -3.31
C ARG A 36 -14.00 -20.85 -4.44
N ARG A 37 -12.73 -21.00 -4.76
CA ARG A 37 -12.26 -21.87 -5.85
C ARG A 37 -12.21 -23.29 -5.30
N GLU A 38 -13.34 -24.00 -5.39
CA GLU A 38 -13.53 -25.35 -4.88
C GLU A 38 -12.40 -26.30 -5.36
N GLY A 39 -11.63 -26.87 -4.42
CA GLY A 39 -10.64 -27.91 -4.71
C GLY A 39 -9.79 -28.30 -3.50
N ASN A 40 -9.26 -29.54 -3.52
CA ASN A 40 -8.32 -30.07 -2.53
C ASN A 40 -6.90 -29.53 -2.79
N TYR A 41 -6.75 -28.21 -2.84
CA TYR A 41 -5.45 -27.59 -2.99
C TYR A 41 -4.71 -27.58 -1.66
N SER A 42 -3.39 -27.69 -1.71
CA SER A 42 -2.57 -27.50 -0.53
C SER A 42 -2.58 -26.02 -0.15
N ASP A 43 -2.37 -25.72 1.14
CA ASP A 43 -2.40 -24.35 1.65
C ASP A 43 -1.29 -23.47 1.02
N ASP A 44 -0.24 -24.09 0.46
CA ASP A 44 0.86 -23.43 -0.25
C ASP A 44 0.51 -23.09 -1.72
N ASP A 45 -0.50 -23.73 -2.32
CA ASP A 45 -0.97 -23.43 -3.68
C ASP A 45 -1.75 -22.10 -3.76
N HIS A 46 -2.09 -21.50 -2.61
CA HIS A 46 -2.94 -20.32 -2.54
C HIS A 46 -2.31 -19.07 -3.15
N LEU A 47 -0.98 -18.92 -3.05
CA LEU A 47 -0.27 -17.81 -3.69
C LEU A 47 -0.32 -17.96 -5.21
N ASP A 48 -0.13 -19.17 -5.72
CA ASP A 48 -0.18 -19.45 -7.15
C ASP A 48 -1.58 -19.19 -7.71
N MET A 49 -2.62 -19.60 -6.99
CA MET A 49 -3.99 -19.30 -7.36
C MET A 49 -4.29 -17.80 -7.41
N PHE A 50 -3.70 -17.00 -6.52
CA PHE A 50 -3.82 -15.54 -6.53
C PHE A 50 -3.08 -14.91 -7.71
N LEU A 51 -1.91 -15.46 -8.04
CA LEU A 51 -1.07 -14.98 -9.15
C LEU A 51 -1.63 -15.35 -10.52
N GLU A 52 -2.29 -16.50 -10.66
CA GLU A 52 -2.94 -16.93 -11.89
C GLU A 52 -3.98 -15.92 -12.39
N ASP A 53 -3.82 -15.42 -13.61
CA ASP A 53 -4.87 -14.65 -14.27
C ASP A 53 -5.91 -15.60 -14.86
N ALA A 54 -7.14 -15.53 -14.34
CA ALA A 54 -8.25 -16.33 -14.87
C ALA A 54 -8.70 -15.85 -16.26
N GLU A 55 -8.31 -14.63 -16.67
CA GLU A 55 -8.75 -14.04 -17.94
C GLU A 55 -7.74 -14.22 -19.09
N ASP A 56 -6.48 -14.55 -18.81
CA ASP A 56 -5.42 -14.62 -19.83
C ASP A 56 -4.69 -15.97 -19.83
N SER A 57 -4.62 -16.60 -21.01
CA SER A 57 -3.93 -17.89 -21.21
C SER A 57 -2.41 -17.76 -21.43
N VAL A 58 -1.88 -16.54 -21.40
CA VAL A 58 -0.47 -16.25 -21.67
C VAL A 58 0.24 -15.96 -20.34
N PRO A 59 1.35 -16.65 -20.03
CA PRO A 59 2.17 -16.31 -18.86
C PRO A 59 2.57 -14.84 -18.92
N SER A 60 2.21 -14.09 -17.88
CA SER A 60 2.56 -12.68 -17.76
C SER A 60 3.91 -12.56 -17.03
N ARG A 61 4.80 -11.71 -17.56
CA ARG A 61 6.11 -11.47 -16.95
C ARG A 61 5.96 -10.82 -15.57
N GLU A 62 4.88 -10.06 -15.38
CA GLU A 62 4.49 -9.45 -14.11
C GLU A 62 4.27 -10.52 -13.02
N VAL A 63 3.60 -11.63 -13.38
CA VAL A 63 3.35 -12.76 -12.47
C VAL A 63 4.66 -13.50 -12.13
N GLU A 64 5.55 -13.67 -13.09
CA GLU A 64 6.86 -14.30 -12.84
C GLU A 64 7.72 -13.47 -11.88
N GLU A 65 7.72 -12.13 -12.03
CA GLU A 65 8.43 -11.22 -11.11
C GLU A 65 7.92 -11.33 -9.68
N MET A 66 6.58 -11.36 -9.49
CA MET A 66 5.98 -11.55 -8.17
C MET A 66 6.28 -12.93 -7.59
N ARG A 67 6.20 -14.00 -8.41
CA ARG A 67 6.49 -15.37 -8.01
C ARG A 67 7.92 -15.51 -7.52
N ASN A 68 8.88 -14.97 -8.27
CA ASN A 68 10.30 -15.00 -7.90
C ASN A 68 10.54 -14.25 -6.59
N PHE A 69 9.88 -13.11 -6.39
CA PHE A 69 9.98 -12.36 -5.13
C PHE A 69 9.43 -13.14 -3.92
N CYS A 70 8.39 -13.96 -4.13
CA CYS A 70 7.70 -14.70 -3.09
C CYS A 70 8.09 -16.20 -2.99
N GLN A 71 9.13 -16.66 -3.67
CA GLN A 71 9.45 -18.09 -3.80
C GLN A 71 9.76 -18.81 -2.47
N ASP A 72 10.21 -18.08 -1.44
CA ASP A 72 10.68 -18.64 -0.17
C ASP A 72 9.67 -18.48 0.99
N VAL A 73 8.38 -18.24 0.69
CA VAL A 73 7.34 -18.14 1.73
C VAL A 73 6.36 -19.30 1.68
N SER A 74 6.08 -19.86 2.85
CA SER A 74 5.04 -20.87 3.07
C SER A 74 4.00 -20.38 4.07
N THR A 75 2.82 -21.01 4.07
CA THR A 75 1.79 -20.66 5.06
C THR A 75 2.20 -21.08 6.47
N HIS A 76 2.94 -22.18 6.58
CA HIS A 76 3.52 -22.62 7.84
C HIS A 76 4.46 -21.56 8.44
N ASP A 77 5.31 -20.95 7.62
CA ASP A 77 6.22 -19.87 8.05
C ASP A 77 5.47 -18.60 8.42
N LEU A 78 4.40 -18.27 7.69
CA LEU A 78 3.53 -17.14 8.03
C LEU A 78 2.93 -17.31 9.43
N ILE A 79 2.38 -18.49 9.75
CA ILE A 79 1.72 -18.75 11.03
C ILE A 79 2.71 -18.87 12.18
N SER A 80 3.84 -19.55 11.97
CA SER A 80 4.84 -19.81 13.02
C SER A 80 5.64 -18.58 13.45
N ARG A 81 5.64 -17.50 12.66
CA ARG A 81 6.37 -16.24 12.93
C ARG A 81 5.67 -15.27 13.89
N ASP A 82 4.62 -15.72 14.57
CA ASP A 82 3.86 -14.93 15.54
C ASP A 82 4.73 -14.42 16.69
N GLY A 83 4.60 -13.14 17.06
CA GLY A 83 5.27 -12.57 18.24
C GLY A 83 6.78 -12.28 18.13
N ILE A 84 7.38 -12.31 16.93
CA ILE A 84 8.79 -11.89 16.76
C ILE A 84 8.89 -10.35 16.82
N PRO A 85 9.63 -9.77 17.79
CA PRO A 85 9.82 -8.32 17.89
C PRO A 85 10.45 -7.73 16.62
N GLY A 86 9.98 -6.55 16.18
CA GLY A 86 10.51 -5.83 15.01
C GLY A 86 9.90 -6.23 13.65
N LYS A 87 8.87 -7.09 13.62
CA LYS A 87 8.15 -7.46 12.38
C LYS A 87 6.75 -6.86 12.24
N CYS A 88 6.27 -6.12 13.24
CA CYS A 88 4.98 -5.45 13.20
C CYS A 88 5.09 -4.15 12.42
N ARG A 89 4.74 -4.19 11.14
CA ARG A 89 4.92 -3.08 10.20
C ARG A 89 3.62 -2.65 9.54
N ALA A 90 2.69 -3.59 9.32
CA ALA A 90 1.42 -3.25 8.71
C ALA A 90 0.52 -2.50 9.69
N ARG A 91 -0.29 -1.56 9.20
CA ARG A 91 -1.37 -0.94 9.97
C ARG A 91 -2.69 -1.25 9.27
N LEU A 92 -3.63 -1.82 10.02
CA LEU A 92 -5.00 -2.08 9.58
C LEU A 92 -5.94 -1.09 10.28
N ASP A 93 -6.64 -0.28 9.51
CA ASP A 93 -7.66 0.65 9.99
C ASP A 93 -9.02 0.29 9.39
N ASP A 94 -9.83 -0.42 10.20
CA ASP A 94 -11.17 -0.88 9.84
C ASP A 94 -12.22 -0.01 10.54
N ARG A 95 -13.14 0.57 9.76
CA ARG A 95 -14.17 1.50 10.24
C ARG A 95 -15.54 1.23 9.66
N GLU A 96 -16.55 1.39 10.51
CA GLU A 96 -17.95 1.31 10.12
C GLU A 96 -18.46 2.67 9.65
N TYR A 97 -19.19 2.68 8.54
CA TYR A 97 -19.78 3.91 7.99
C TYR A 97 -20.81 4.45 8.99
N PRO A 98 -20.63 5.67 9.52
CA PRO A 98 -21.46 6.15 10.61
C PRO A 98 -22.89 6.37 10.12
N PRO A 99 -23.91 5.88 10.84
CA PRO A 99 -25.28 6.25 10.54
C PRO A 99 -25.51 7.75 10.80
N GLN A 100 -24.95 8.28 11.91
CA GLN A 100 -25.18 9.65 12.42
C GLN A 100 -24.07 10.17 13.38
N ALA A 101 -22.96 9.44 13.56
CA ALA A 101 -21.96 9.73 14.60
C ALA A 101 -20.87 10.71 14.13
N LYS A 102 -20.35 11.55 15.05
CA LYS A 102 -19.22 12.46 14.82
C LYS A 102 -17.85 11.76 14.74
N LYS A 103 -17.73 10.56 15.34
CA LYS A 103 -16.55 9.69 15.27
C LYS A 103 -16.98 8.31 14.77
N ALA A 104 -16.20 7.74 13.86
CA ALA A 104 -16.48 6.42 13.30
C ALA A 104 -16.10 5.32 14.30
N PRO A 105 -16.92 4.27 14.49
CA PRO A 105 -16.51 3.09 15.25
C PRO A 105 -15.26 2.45 14.63
N VAL A 106 -14.22 2.26 15.44
CA VAL A 106 -12.96 1.63 15.03
C VAL A 106 -12.97 0.17 15.45
N ARG A 107 -12.68 -0.74 14.51
CA ARG A 107 -12.52 -2.17 14.79
C ARG A 107 -11.07 -2.54 15.06
N ASN A 108 -10.16 -2.05 14.23
CA ASN A 108 -8.72 -2.31 14.31
C ASN A 108 -7.97 -1.01 14.05
N SER A 109 -6.93 -0.72 14.84
CA SER A 109 -6.02 0.42 14.64
C SER A 109 -4.70 0.14 15.37
N GLN A 110 -3.99 -0.91 14.96
CA GLN A 110 -2.72 -1.32 15.57
C GLN A 110 -1.69 -1.72 14.52
N SER A 111 -0.41 -1.69 14.91
CA SER A 111 0.69 -2.24 14.10
C SER A 111 0.69 -3.77 14.19
N LEU A 112 0.82 -4.43 13.04
CA LEU A 112 0.60 -5.86 12.86
C LEU A 112 1.78 -6.51 12.15
N SER A 113 2.16 -7.68 12.61
CA SER A 113 2.94 -8.64 11.84
C SER A 113 2.09 -9.22 10.69
N ALA A 114 2.73 -9.88 9.73
CA ALA A 114 2.01 -10.55 8.65
C ALA A 114 1.06 -11.65 9.15
N SER A 115 1.42 -12.36 10.23
CA SER A 115 0.57 -13.39 10.86
C SER A 115 -0.68 -12.79 11.48
N GLU A 116 -0.53 -11.70 12.24
CA GLU A 116 -1.66 -11.01 12.86
C GLU A 116 -2.57 -10.36 11.82
N LEU A 117 -1.98 -9.74 10.79
CA LEU A 117 -2.74 -9.21 9.66
C LEU A 117 -3.56 -10.31 8.97
N TYR A 118 -2.95 -11.47 8.70
CA TYR A 118 -3.63 -12.62 8.11
C TYR A 118 -4.82 -13.10 8.97
N LYS A 119 -4.61 -13.24 10.29
CA LYS A 119 -5.67 -13.66 11.23
C LYS A 119 -6.84 -12.68 11.24
N LEU A 120 -6.56 -11.37 11.31
CA LEU A 120 -7.59 -10.32 11.34
C LEU A 120 -8.34 -10.22 10.00
N LEU A 121 -7.63 -10.33 8.88
CA LEU A 121 -8.26 -10.28 7.55
C LEU A 121 -9.10 -11.52 7.24
N LYS A 122 -8.85 -12.66 7.92
CA LYS A 122 -9.71 -13.86 7.86
C LYS A 122 -11.03 -13.72 8.60
N GLU A 123 -11.12 -12.81 9.57
CA GLU A 123 -12.39 -12.58 10.25
C GLU A 123 -13.43 -11.98 9.28
N PRO A 124 -14.73 -12.30 9.46
CA PRO A 124 -15.78 -11.71 8.63
C PRO A 124 -15.70 -10.19 8.63
N ARG A 125 -15.68 -9.60 7.42
CA ARG A 125 -15.63 -8.15 7.23
C ARG A 125 -16.90 -7.46 7.75
N PHE A 126 -18.03 -8.14 7.61
CA PHE A 126 -19.36 -7.66 7.98
C PHE A 126 -20.05 -8.63 8.94
N ASN A 127 -20.93 -8.10 9.78
CA ASN A 127 -21.79 -8.88 10.69
C ASN A 127 -21.01 -9.82 11.63
N ASN A 128 -19.81 -9.43 12.08
CA ASN A 128 -18.95 -10.25 12.93
C ASN A 128 -19.38 -10.20 14.41
N GLY A 129 -20.54 -10.78 14.74
CA GLY A 129 -20.90 -11.14 16.11
C GLY A 129 -20.94 -10.01 17.13
N GLY A 130 -21.11 -8.75 16.72
CA GLY A 130 -21.16 -7.57 17.59
C GLY A 130 -20.01 -6.56 17.39
N SER A 131 -18.98 -6.91 16.61
CA SER A 131 -17.95 -5.95 16.19
C SER A 131 -18.47 -5.00 15.10
N PRO A 132 -17.98 -3.75 15.02
CA PRO A 132 -18.29 -2.84 13.93
C PRO A 132 -17.94 -3.44 12.56
N ASN A 133 -18.74 -3.09 11.55
CA ASN A 133 -18.45 -3.45 10.16
C ASN A 133 -17.18 -2.74 9.66
N ALA A 134 -16.44 -3.37 8.75
CA ALA A 134 -15.30 -2.74 8.08
C ALA A 134 -15.71 -2.16 6.71
N ASP A 135 -16.63 -1.20 6.72
CA ASP A 135 -17.09 -0.51 5.50
C ASP A 135 -15.92 0.17 4.79
N ARG A 136 -15.07 0.88 5.55
CA ARG A 136 -13.76 1.38 5.09
C ARG A 136 -12.67 0.53 5.72
N ARG A 137 -11.82 -0.07 4.88
CA ARG A 137 -10.65 -0.84 5.31
C ARG A 137 -9.40 -0.23 4.68
N LEU A 138 -8.48 0.27 5.50
CA LEU A 138 -7.16 0.66 5.04
C LEU A 138 -6.12 -0.35 5.50
N ILE A 139 -5.27 -0.75 4.57
CA ILE A 139 -4.12 -1.60 4.85
C ILE A 139 -2.88 -0.86 4.36
N HIS A 140 -2.09 -0.36 5.30
CA HIS A 140 -0.80 0.25 5.03
C HIS A 140 0.32 -0.73 5.38
N ILE A 141 1.27 -0.96 4.47
CA ILE A 141 2.41 -1.85 4.69
C ILE A 141 3.68 -1.17 4.21
N PRO A 142 4.50 -0.61 5.12
CA PRO A 142 5.82 -0.13 4.77
C PRO A 142 6.76 -1.32 4.50
N ASN A 143 7.64 -1.17 3.52
CA ASN A 143 8.59 -2.20 3.08
C ASN A 143 7.89 -3.54 2.82
N LEU A 144 6.94 -3.53 1.88
CA LEU A 144 6.17 -4.71 1.47
C LEU A 144 7.08 -5.92 1.23
N ASP A 145 6.80 -7.01 1.93
CA ASP A 145 7.58 -8.25 1.89
C ASP A 145 6.72 -9.44 1.46
N PRO A 146 7.34 -10.59 1.13
CA PRO A 146 6.64 -11.80 0.72
C PRO A 146 5.62 -12.35 1.73
N HIS A 147 5.83 -12.17 3.04
CA HIS A 147 4.90 -12.67 4.06
C HIS A 147 3.63 -11.81 4.09
N PHE A 148 3.76 -10.49 3.98
CA PHE A 148 2.63 -9.59 3.82
C PHE A 148 1.89 -9.84 2.50
N ILE A 149 2.60 -10.06 1.40
CA ILE A 149 2.00 -10.44 0.12
C ILE A 149 1.21 -11.74 0.27
N LEU A 150 1.76 -12.76 0.93
CA LEU A 150 1.06 -14.03 1.18
C LEU A 150 -0.19 -13.84 2.05
N ALA A 151 -0.10 -13.06 3.13
CA ALA A 151 -1.25 -12.74 3.98
C ALA A 151 -2.38 -12.07 3.20
N LEU A 152 -2.04 -11.10 2.34
CA LEU A 152 -2.96 -10.40 1.46
C LEU A 152 -3.56 -11.31 0.39
N ALA A 153 -2.74 -12.10 -0.29
CA ALA A 153 -3.16 -13.03 -1.34
C ALA A 153 -4.18 -14.05 -0.83
N LYS A 154 -3.96 -14.61 0.37
CA LYS A 154 -4.84 -15.60 0.99
C LYS A 154 -6.16 -15.03 1.51
N THR A 155 -6.26 -13.72 1.71
CA THR A 155 -7.42 -13.06 2.33
C THR A 155 -8.17 -12.11 1.39
N ALA A 156 -7.62 -11.82 0.21
CA ALA A 156 -8.26 -10.99 -0.79
C ALA A 156 -9.62 -11.55 -1.22
N SER A 157 -10.64 -10.69 -1.24
CA SER A 157 -11.92 -11.02 -1.86
C SER A 157 -11.77 -11.11 -3.37
N GLN A 158 -12.58 -11.93 -4.04
CA GLN A 158 -12.52 -12.14 -5.50
C GLN A 158 -12.43 -10.84 -6.31
N HIS A 159 -13.18 -9.83 -5.89
CA HIS A 159 -13.27 -8.54 -6.57
C HIS A 159 -12.03 -7.64 -6.35
N GLN A 160 -11.19 -7.96 -5.36
CA GLN A 160 -9.95 -7.25 -5.02
C GLN A 160 -8.71 -7.86 -5.69
N VAL A 161 -8.76 -9.14 -6.09
CA VAL A 161 -7.58 -9.90 -6.54
C VAL A 161 -6.82 -9.20 -7.66
N SER A 162 -7.51 -8.84 -8.75
CA SER A 162 -6.87 -8.19 -9.90
C SER A 162 -6.21 -6.86 -9.51
N VAL A 163 -6.91 -6.04 -8.72
CA VAL A 163 -6.42 -4.73 -8.25
C VAL A 163 -5.21 -4.88 -7.35
N LEU A 164 -5.29 -5.80 -6.40
CA LEU A 164 -4.24 -6.02 -5.41
C LEU A 164 -2.99 -6.61 -6.05
N ARG A 165 -3.16 -7.56 -6.97
CA ARG A 165 -2.07 -8.13 -7.76
C ARG A 165 -1.36 -7.06 -8.57
N GLU A 166 -2.10 -6.23 -9.30
CA GLU A 166 -1.53 -5.11 -10.06
C GLU A 166 -0.81 -4.11 -9.16
N ALA A 167 -1.40 -3.77 -8.00
CA ALA A 167 -0.81 -2.85 -7.04
C ALA A 167 0.54 -3.35 -6.47
N ILE A 168 0.60 -4.64 -6.12
CA ILE A 168 1.82 -5.28 -5.61
C ILE A 168 2.89 -5.28 -6.70
N TRP A 169 2.56 -5.74 -7.91
CA TRP A 169 3.51 -5.78 -9.02
C TRP A 169 4.07 -4.38 -9.32
N LYS A 170 3.20 -3.37 -9.51
CA LYS A 170 3.64 -1.99 -9.77
C LYS A 170 4.56 -1.48 -8.67
N HIS A 171 4.24 -1.76 -7.40
CA HIS A 171 5.07 -1.36 -6.28
C HIS A 171 6.46 -2.00 -6.32
N LEU A 172 6.53 -3.31 -6.56
CA LEU A 172 7.80 -4.06 -6.66
C LEU A 172 8.62 -3.57 -7.85
N ALA A 173 8.01 -3.45 -9.02
CA ALA A 173 8.64 -3.10 -10.29
C ALA A 173 8.84 -1.59 -10.53
N LEU A 174 8.64 -0.74 -9.50
CA LEU A 174 8.80 0.72 -9.58
C LEU A 174 8.02 1.37 -10.73
N GLN A 175 6.81 0.87 -11.02
CA GLN A 175 5.99 1.40 -12.11
C GLN A 175 5.26 2.68 -11.69
N THR A 176 5.36 3.72 -12.51
CA THR A 176 4.58 4.95 -12.32
C THR A 176 3.18 4.78 -12.89
N ALA A 177 2.15 5.11 -12.10
CA ALA A 177 0.76 5.15 -12.57
C ALA A 177 -0.07 6.14 -11.76
N PHE A 178 -0.96 6.87 -12.42
CA PHE A 178 -1.89 7.78 -11.78
C PHE A 178 -3.20 7.75 -12.57
N GLY A 179 -4.29 7.31 -11.96
CA GLY A 179 -5.53 7.24 -12.71
C GLY A 179 -6.72 6.63 -12.02
N VAL A 180 -7.80 6.55 -12.80
CA VAL A 180 -9.08 5.94 -12.43
C VAL A 180 -9.40 4.87 -13.46
N LYS A 181 -9.70 3.66 -12.99
CA LYS A 181 -10.15 2.53 -13.81
C LYS A 181 -11.54 2.10 -13.37
N ILE A 182 -12.45 1.98 -14.31
CA ILE A 182 -13.82 1.47 -14.07
C ILE A 182 -14.04 0.33 -15.08
N PRO A 183 -13.82 -0.93 -14.69
CA PRO A 183 -14.00 -2.07 -15.60
C PRO A 183 -15.44 -2.15 -16.11
N VAL A 184 -15.62 -2.46 -17.40
CA VAL A 184 -16.95 -2.52 -18.02
C VAL A 184 -17.79 -3.69 -17.47
N ARG A 185 -17.16 -4.82 -17.15
CA ARG A 185 -17.83 -6.05 -16.72
C ARG A 185 -18.28 -6.02 -15.26
N HIS A 186 -17.61 -5.24 -14.43
CA HIS A 186 -17.83 -5.22 -12.99
C HIS A 186 -18.02 -3.77 -12.56
N ARG A 187 -19.14 -3.47 -11.91
CA ARG A 187 -19.40 -2.12 -11.40
C ARG A 187 -18.57 -1.88 -10.14
N MET A 188 -17.29 -1.64 -10.36
CA MET A 188 -16.28 -1.28 -9.39
C MET A 188 -15.45 -0.14 -9.94
N TYR A 189 -14.91 0.67 -9.03
CA TYR A 189 -13.92 1.67 -9.37
C TYR A 189 -12.60 1.31 -8.71
N HIS A 190 -11.51 1.62 -9.41
CA HIS A 190 -10.16 1.55 -8.90
C HIS A 190 -9.51 2.92 -9.08
N LEU A 191 -8.97 3.48 -8.01
CA LEU A 191 -8.16 4.71 -8.02
C LEU A 191 -6.73 4.28 -7.73
N GLU A 192 -5.77 4.68 -8.55
CA GLU A 192 -4.38 4.26 -8.41
C GLU A 192 -3.42 5.45 -8.43
N PHE A 193 -2.45 5.40 -7.53
CA PHE A 193 -1.33 6.32 -7.40
C PHE A 193 -0.08 5.48 -7.11
N HIS A 194 0.86 5.45 -8.04
CA HIS A 194 2.14 4.77 -7.92
C HIS A 194 3.20 5.74 -8.39
N PHE A 195 4.11 6.11 -7.51
CA PHE A 195 5.12 7.11 -7.81
C PHE A 195 6.50 6.70 -7.27
N PRO A 196 7.39 6.18 -8.12
CA PRO A 196 8.77 5.95 -7.76
C PRO A 196 9.50 7.29 -7.65
N TYR A 197 10.42 7.41 -6.69
CA TYR A 197 11.24 8.60 -6.50
C TYR A 197 12.60 8.25 -5.90
N TYR A 198 13.52 9.19 -5.98
CA TYR A 198 14.84 9.08 -5.39
C TYR A 198 14.94 9.93 -4.13
N ALA A 199 15.50 9.35 -3.08
CA ALA A 199 15.73 10.01 -1.81
C ALA A 199 17.22 10.03 -1.48
N LEU A 200 17.72 11.17 -0.98
CA LEU A 200 19.10 11.27 -0.48
C LEU A 200 19.16 10.71 0.93
N ARG A 201 20.03 9.73 1.17
CA ARG A 201 20.19 9.09 2.48
C ARG A 201 21.65 8.82 2.78
N LYS A 202 21.96 8.58 4.06
CA LYS A 202 23.26 8.04 4.45
C LYS A 202 23.31 6.58 4.03
N LEU A 203 24.41 6.16 3.41
CA LEU A 203 24.66 4.75 3.13
C LEU A 203 24.63 4.00 4.47
N PRO A 204 23.92 2.86 4.53
CA PRO A 204 23.96 2.01 5.69
C PRO A 204 25.42 1.73 6.02
N ALA A 205 25.85 1.99 7.26
CA ALA A 205 27.14 1.50 7.72
C ALA A 205 27.15 -0.01 7.43
N THR A 206 28.14 -0.51 6.70
CA THR A 206 28.30 -1.93 6.37
C THR A 206 28.38 -2.75 7.65
N LYS A 207 27.24 -3.00 8.29
CA LYS A 207 27.04 -4.11 9.20
C LYS A 207 26.98 -5.29 8.26
N ALA A 208 27.95 -6.19 8.40
CA ALA A 208 27.90 -7.51 7.81
C ALA A 208 26.67 -8.24 8.37
N CYS A 209 25.49 -7.88 7.88
CA CYS A 209 24.32 -8.71 8.05
C CYS A 209 24.60 -9.95 7.20
N PRO A 210 24.46 -11.17 7.75
CA PRO A 210 24.46 -12.36 6.91
C PRO A 210 23.43 -12.16 5.81
N PRO A 211 23.63 -12.73 4.59
CA PRO A 211 22.66 -12.63 3.52
C PRO A 211 21.31 -13.04 4.09
N ASN A 212 20.37 -12.09 4.18
CA ASN A 212 19.06 -12.35 4.74
C ASN A 212 18.46 -13.48 3.88
N PRO A 213 18.18 -14.67 4.44
CA PRO A 213 17.72 -15.81 3.65
C PRO A 213 16.27 -15.66 3.16
N VAL A 214 15.67 -14.48 3.35
CA VAL A 214 14.31 -14.14 2.96
C VAL A 214 14.35 -12.76 2.31
N HIS A 215 13.71 -12.59 1.17
CA HIS A 215 13.51 -11.30 0.51
C HIS A 215 12.70 -10.33 1.40
N THR A 216 13.30 -9.76 2.45
CA THR A 216 12.59 -8.96 3.46
C THR A 216 12.23 -7.54 3.00
N LYS A 217 12.86 -7.08 1.91
CA LYS A 217 12.61 -5.80 1.25
C LYS A 217 12.74 -6.01 -0.27
N PRO A 218 11.98 -5.29 -1.11
CA PRO A 218 12.23 -5.25 -2.54
C PRO A 218 13.68 -4.79 -2.78
N PRO A 219 14.42 -5.38 -3.75
CA PRO A 219 15.77 -4.93 -4.05
C PRO A 219 15.71 -3.52 -4.64
N ARG A 220 15.93 -2.50 -3.82
CA ARG A 220 16.01 -1.09 -4.24
C ARG A 220 17.46 -0.74 -4.57
N GLN A 221 17.68 -0.03 -5.67
CA GLN A 221 19.04 0.34 -6.05
C GLN A 221 19.55 1.49 -5.17
N TRP A 222 20.84 1.42 -4.86
CA TRP A 222 21.60 2.48 -4.21
C TRP A 222 22.64 3.02 -5.19
N ILE A 223 22.71 4.35 -5.30
CA ILE A 223 23.76 5.04 -6.04
C ILE A 223 24.69 5.68 -5.02
N ASP A 224 25.94 5.21 -4.95
CA ASP A 224 26.96 5.76 -4.07
C ASP A 224 27.40 7.16 -4.53
N LEU A 225 27.36 8.14 -3.63
CA LEU A 225 27.80 9.52 -3.87
C LEU A 225 29.12 9.85 -3.15
N SER A 226 29.85 8.84 -2.65
CA SER A 226 31.16 9.01 -1.99
C SER A 226 32.15 9.82 -2.83
N PHE A 227 32.10 9.69 -4.16
CA PHE A 227 32.94 10.42 -5.10
C PHE A 227 32.71 11.94 -5.10
N LEU A 228 31.52 12.41 -4.71
CA LEU A 228 31.19 13.83 -4.65
C LEU A 228 31.68 14.51 -3.36
N GLY A 229 32.22 13.75 -2.40
CA GLY A 229 32.74 14.30 -1.16
C GLY A 229 31.70 15.11 -0.37
N VAL A 230 30.43 14.71 -0.43
CA VAL A 230 29.26 15.41 0.16
C VAL A 230 29.42 15.65 1.68
N ASN A 231 30.39 15.00 2.33
CA ASN A 231 30.64 15.13 3.76
C ASN A 231 31.47 16.36 4.14
N SER A 232 30.97 17.10 5.14
CA SER A 232 31.69 18.18 5.82
C SER A 232 32.99 17.67 6.48
N PRO A 233 34.05 18.49 6.56
CA PRO A 233 35.37 18.07 7.02
C PRO A 233 35.50 17.76 8.54
N LYS A 234 34.41 17.65 9.30
CA LYS A 234 34.46 17.69 10.78
C LYS A 234 33.98 16.44 11.54
N SER A 235 33.74 15.29 10.91
CA SER A 235 33.35 14.06 11.64
C SER A 235 34.31 12.90 11.40
N GLU A 236 34.71 12.22 12.48
CA GLU A 236 35.65 11.09 12.50
C GLU A 236 35.06 9.80 11.89
N VAL A 237 33.75 9.75 11.65
CA VAL A 237 33.07 8.62 10.98
C VAL A 237 32.35 9.15 9.74
N LYS A 238 32.97 8.98 8.56
CA LYS A 238 32.40 9.38 7.26
C LYS A 238 31.41 8.33 6.76
N GLN A 239 30.15 8.38 7.20
CA GLN A 239 29.09 7.71 6.43
C GLN A 239 28.90 8.46 5.11
N ALA A 240 29.12 7.77 3.99
CA ALA A 240 28.93 8.35 2.67
C ALA A 240 27.44 8.58 2.41
N ASP A 241 27.11 9.64 1.67
CA ASP A 241 25.76 9.84 1.16
C ASP A 241 25.51 8.93 -0.06
N GLY A 242 24.26 8.52 -0.23
CA GLY A 242 23.81 7.74 -1.37
C GLY A 242 22.39 8.13 -1.79
N ILE A 243 22.06 7.84 -3.04
CA ILE A 243 20.70 7.97 -3.56
C ILE A 243 20.02 6.62 -3.44
N HIS A 244 18.86 6.58 -2.80
CA HIS A 244 18.06 5.38 -2.62
C HIS A 244 16.78 5.44 -3.46
N GLU A 245 16.48 4.34 -4.17
CA GLU A 245 15.18 4.17 -4.83
C GLU A 245 14.06 3.92 -3.83
N SER A 246 13.00 4.70 -3.94
CA SER A 246 11.82 4.61 -3.09
C SER A 246 10.55 4.62 -3.92
N HIS A 247 9.47 4.12 -3.33
CA HIS A 247 8.18 4.04 -4.00
C HIS A 247 7.06 4.23 -2.99
N ILE A 248 6.11 5.10 -3.34
CA ILE A 248 4.80 5.20 -2.69
C ILE A 248 3.74 4.65 -3.66
N SER A 249 2.93 3.73 -3.17
CA SER A 249 1.79 3.15 -3.87
C SER A 249 0.54 3.29 -3.03
N LEU A 250 -0.55 3.82 -3.60
CA LEU A 250 -1.88 3.82 -3.03
C LEU A 250 -2.86 3.33 -4.09
N VAL A 251 -3.63 2.31 -3.75
CA VAL A 251 -4.73 1.83 -4.59
C VAL A 251 -5.99 1.71 -3.75
N ILE A 252 -7.08 2.30 -4.25
CA ILE A 252 -8.40 2.21 -3.63
C ILE A 252 -9.32 1.47 -4.59
N CYS A 253 -10.00 0.45 -4.10
CA CYS A 253 -11.06 -0.22 -4.84
C CYS A 253 -12.35 -0.28 -4.03
N GLY A 254 -13.48 -0.18 -4.72
CA GLY A 254 -14.77 -0.25 -4.08
C GLY A 254 -15.89 -0.50 -5.07
N THR A 255 -17.00 -0.98 -4.51
CA THR A 255 -18.26 -1.16 -5.23
C THR A 255 -19.24 -0.03 -4.93
N HIS A 256 -18.97 0.77 -3.89
CA HIS A 256 -19.82 1.86 -3.41
C HIS A 256 -18.99 2.92 -2.68
N ASN A 257 -19.41 4.19 -2.73
CA ASN A 257 -18.67 5.29 -2.09
C ASN A 257 -18.54 5.13 -0.57
N SER A 258 -19.47 4.43 0.08
CA SER A 258 -19.41 4.13 1.52
C SER A 258 -18.68 2.84 1.86
N ARG A 259 -18.28 2.03 0.86
CA ARG A 259 -17.66 0.71 1.07
C ARG A 259 -16.49 0.48 0.13
N TRP A 260 -15.30 0.57 0.68
CA TRP A 260 -14.07 0.48 -0.10
C TRP A 260 -12.89 -0.02 0.73
N VAL A 261 -11.86 -0.47 0.01
CA VAL A 261 -10.60 -0.92 0.57
C VAL A 261 -9.48 -0.10 -0.05
N GLY A 262 -8.60 0.42 0.80
CA GLY A 262 -7.36 1.07 0.39
C GLY A 262 -6.16 0.21 0.75
N TYR A 263 -5.26 0.00 -0.21
CA TYR A 263 -3.95 -0.61 -0.02
C TYR A 263 -2.89 0.47 -0.22
N ALA A 264 -2.06 0.69 0.78
CA ALA A 264 -0.94 1.62 0.72
C ALA A 264 0.38 0.88 0.98
N PHE A 265 1.34 1.02 0.07
CA PHE A 265 2.66 0.39 0.15
C PHE A 265 3.72 1.45 -0.04
N ASP A 266 4.59 1.61 0.95
CA ASP A 266 5.65 2.61 0.93
C ASP A 266 7.00 1.94 1.17
N THR A 267 8.09 2.55 0.69
CA THR A 267 9.44 2.16 1.09
C THR A 267 9.78 2.94 2.35
N ASP A 268 10.01 2.25 3.47
CA ASP A 268 10.44 2.91 4.70
C ASP A 268 11.87 3.39 4.51
N LEU A 269 12.07 4.69 4.73
CA LEU A 269 13.33 5.36 4.46
C LEU A 269 14.17 5.58 5.71
N ASP A 270 13.60 5.35 6.88
CA ASP A 270 14.22 5.61 8.17
C ASP A 270 14.33 4.28 8.93
N ASP A 271 15.43 3.54 8.71
CA ASP A 271 15.83 2.41 9.58
C ASP A 271 16.43 2.93 10.91
N GLU A 272 16.50 4.25 11.11
CA GLU A 272 16.88 4.89 12.37
C GLU A 272 15.62 5.09 13.23
N GLU A 273 15.60 4.37 14.35
CA GLU A 273 14.68 4.51 15.48
C GLU A 273 14.29 5.98 15.65
N VAL A 274 13.03 6.31 15.36
CA VAL A 274 12.49 7.65 15.52
C VAL A 274 12.88 8.13 16.92
N GLY A 275 13.71 9.17 16.98
CA GLY A 275 14.09 9.80 18.23
C GLY A 275 12.83 10.14 19.01
N GLU A 276 12.82 9.79 20.30
CA GLU A 276 11.75 9.99 21.28
C GLU A 276 11.45 11.48 21.57
N ASP A 277 11.37 12.34 20.56
CA ASP A 277 11.38 13.79 20.74
C ASP A 277 10.06 14.50 20.36
N GLU A 278 9.01 13.76 20.00
CA GLU A 278 7.65 14.32 19.98
C GLU A 278 6.76 13.46 20.87
N ASP A 279 6.38 14.01 22.04
CA ASP A 279 5.31 13.44 22.85
C ASP A 279 4.07 13.31 21.95
N PRO A 280 3.63 12.08 21.61
CA PRO A 280 2.51 11.90 20.72
C PRO A 280 1.28 12.55 21.36
N ASP A 281 0.60 13.44 20.63
CA ASP A 281 -0.68 13.96 21.09
C ASP A 281 -1.65 12.76 21.23
N PRO A 282 -2.06 12.41 22.46
CA PRO A 282 -2.86 11.21 22.69
C PRO A 282 -4.25 11.29 22.04
N GLU A 283 -4.68 12.47 21.56
CA GLU A 283 -5.95 12.67 20.89
C GLU A 283 -5.88 12.56 19.35
N LEU A 284 -4.69 12.68 18.75
CA LEU A 284 -4.48 12.62 17.30
C LEU A 284 -4.07 11.21 16.88
N ASN A 285 -4.93 10.54 16.11
CA ASN A 285 -4.61 9.26 15.51
C ASN A 285 -4.30 9.49 14.03
N GLU A 286 -3.05 9.38 13.61
CA GLU A 286 -2.68 9.69 12.22
C GLU A 286 -3.18 8.63 11.23
N ASP A 287 -3.69 9.08 10.08
CA ASP A 287 -4.05 8.18 8.99
C ASP A 287 -2.82 7.46 8.45
N PRO A 288 -2.85 6.11 8.42
CA PRO A 288 -1.66 5.32 8.15
C PRO A 288 -1.12 5.50 6.73
N ALA A 289 -1.95 5.87 5.75
CA ALA A 289 -1.52 6.13 4.38
C ALA A 289 -1.11 7.59 4.13
N ALA A 290 -1.36 8.48 5.11
CA ALA A 290 -0.98 9.90 5.05
C ALA A 290 0.37 10.19 5.71
N TRP A 291 0.89 9.26 6.52
CA TRP A 291 2.10 9.44 7.32
C TRP A 291 3.30 9.89 6.48
N ASN A 292 3.68 11.17 6.57
CA ASN A 292 4.80 11.74 5.81
C ASN A 292 5.82 12.52 6.65
N GLY A 293 5.74 12.41 8.00
CA GLY A 293 6.59 13.18 8.92
C GLY A 293 6.45 14.70 8.74
N GLY A 294 5.28 15.15 8.25
CA GLY A 294 4.99 16.51 7.86
C GLY A 294 4.03 17.22 8.80
N LYS A 295 3.88 18.53 8.60
CA LYS A 295 3.07 19.41 9.47
C LYS A 295 1.55 19.23 9.32
N TYR A 296 1.10 18.59 8.24
CA TYR A 296 -0.32 18.33 7.98
C TYR A 296 -0.63 16.88 8.30
N VAL A 297 -1.34 16.68 9.40
CA VAL A 297 -1.78 15.36 9.86
C VAL A 297 -3.25 15.16 9.47
N ILE A 298 -3.54 14.07 8.77
CA ILE A 298 -4.92 13.62 8.55
C ILE A 298 -5.31 12.80 9.77
N ASP A 299 -6.23 13.32 10.59
CA ASP A 299 -6.74 12.61 11.77
C ASP A 299 -7.66 11.48 11.32
N ALA A 300 -7.18 10.25 11.48
CA ALA A 300 -7.92 9.03 11.21
C ALA A 300 -9.24 9.02 12.00
N ASN A 301 -9.33 9.59 13.20
CA ASN A 301 -10.57 9.64 13.99
C ASN A 301 -11.72 10.40 13.29
N ILE A 302 -11.39 11.23 12.30
CA ILE A 302 -12.33 11.95 11.45
C ILE A 302 -12.11 11.48 9.99
N PRO A 303 -12.51 10.24 9.66
CA PRO A 303 -12.15 9.64 8.39
C PRO A 303 -12.83 10.34 7.22
N ILE A 304 -12.08 10.56 6.14
CA ILE A 304 -12.64 10.96 4.85
C ILE A 304 -13.31 9.73 4.25
N TRP A 305 -14.64 9.81 4.07
CA TRP A 305 -15.45 8.68 3.61
C TRP A 305 -15.52 8.58 2.10
N ASP A 306 -15.62 9.70 1.39
CA ASP A 306 -15.65 9.67 -0.06
C ASP A 306 -14.28 9.17 -0.57
N PRO A 307 -14.24 8.06 -1.32
CA PRO A 307 -12.99 7.44 -1.75
C PRO A 307 -12.17 8.36 -2.66
N ARG A 308 -12.82 9.28 -3.39
CA ARG A 308 -12.16 10.22 -4.30
C ARG A 308 -11.54 11.37 -3.53
N GLU A 309 -12.27 11.91 -2.55
CA GLU A 309 -11.74 12.94 -1.65
C GLU A 309 -10.55 12.38 -0.85
N TYR A 310 -10.68 11.17 -0.31
CA TYR A 310 -9.60 10.51 0.40
C TYR A 310 -8.40 10.26 -0.54
N PHE A 311 -8.62 9.70 -1.74
CA PHE A 311 -7.56 9.48 -2.72
C PHE A 311 -6.78 10.76 -3.04
N LEU A 312 -7.48 11.87 -3.32
CA LEU A 312 -6.86 13.15 -3.64
C LEU A 312 -6.10 13.73 -2.46
N ALA A 313 -6.65 13.64 -1.25
CA ALA A 313 -5.99 14.11 -0.04
C ALA A 313 -4.67 13.35 0.21
N ILE A 314 -4.68 12.02 0.10
CA ILE A 314 -3.46 11.22 0.25
C ILE A 314 -2.47 11.49 -0.89
N ALA A 315 -2.93 11.54 -2.14
CA ALA A 315 -2.06 11.84 -3.28
C ALA A 315 -1.38 13.21 -3.16
N GLU A 316 -2.10 14.25 -2.74
CA GLU A 316 -1.53 15.58 -2.47
C GLU A 316 -0.46 15.52 -1.37
N THR A 317 -0.79 14.86 -0.26
CA THR A 317 0.09 14.69 0.90
C THR A 317 1.39 13.98 0.53
N ARG A 318 1.29 12.89 -0.24
CA ARG A 318 2.42 12.08 -0.70
C ARG A 318 3.23 12.78 -1.79
N MET A 319 2.58 13.52 -2.71
CA MET A 319 3.29 14.32 -3.71
C MET A 319 4.10 15.46 -3.07
N CYS A 320 3.60 16.07 -1.99
CA CYS A 320 4.36 17.07 -1.24
C CYS A 320 5.62 16.46 -0.59
N GLN A 321 5.52 15.25 -0.04
CA GLN A 321 6.65 14.49 0.47
C GLN A 321 7.68 14.22 -0.63
N ILE A 322 7.25 13.69 -1.77
CA ILE A 322 8.12 13.41 -2.94
C ILE A 322 8.83 14.69 -3.41
N LEU A 323 8.11 15.79 -3.50
CA LEU A 323 8.68 17.08 -3.91
C LEU A 323 9.73 17.60 -2.91
N LYS A 324 9.52 17.38 -1.60
CA LYS A 324 10.48 17.74 -0.56
C LYS A 324 11.76 16.91 -0.68
N GLU A 325 11.64 15.60 -0.84
CA GLU A 325 12.76 14.67 -1.06
C GLU A 325 13.55 15.04 -2.32
N TRP A 326 12.85 15.26 -3.43
CA TRP A 326 13.47 15.65 -4.69
C TRP A 326 14.24 16.96 -4.59
N ARG A 327 13.64 17.99 -3.98
CA ARG A 327 14.29 19.30 -3.77
C ARG A 327 15.53 19.17 -2.88
N ASN A 328 15.47 18.33 -1.84
CA ASN A 328 16.61 18.09 -0.96
C ASN A 328 17.76 17.43 -1.74
N LEU A 329 17.46 16.37 -2.48
CA LEU A 329 18.42 15.65 -3.32
C LEU A 329 19.11 16.58 -4.32
N VAL A 330 18.33 17.34 -5.11
CA VAL A 330 18.87 18.26 -6.13
C VAL A 330 19.76 19.32 -5.50
N ARG A 331 19.34 19.96 -4.41
CA ARG A 331 20.13 21.00 -3.74
C ARG A 331 21.45 20.45 -3.19
N ALA A 332 21.43 19.27 -2.57
CA ALA A 332 22.63 18.63 -2.05
C ALA A 332 23.62 18.31 -3.18
N LEU A 333 23.12 17.71 -4.28
CA LEU A 333 23.95 17.40 -5.44
C LEU A 333 24.54 18.65 -6.09
N GLU A 334 23.74 19.70 -6.31
CA GLU A 334 24.22 20.97 -6.85
C GLU A 334 25.33 21.59 -5.99
N GLN A 335 25.18 21.57 -4.67
CA GLN A 335 26.21 22.07 -3.75
C GLN A 335 27.49 21.25 -3.84
N SER A 336 27.39 19.92 -3.86
CA SER A 336 28.56 19.03 -3.93
C SER A 336 29.28 19.11 -5.28
N ILE A 337 28.55 19.18 -6.39
CA ILE A 337 29.14 19.36 -7.73
C ILE A 337 29.86 20.71 -7.80
N ASN A 338 29.25 21.79 -7.31
CA ASN A 338 29.88 23.10 -7.30
C ASN A 338 31.15 23.14 -6.43
N ALA A 339 31.16 22.42 -5.30
CA ALA A 339 32.35 22.27 -4.47
C ALA A 339 33.44 21.45 -5.18
N TYR A 340 33.05 20.38 -5.88
CA TYR A 340 33.97 19.53 -6.64
C TYR A 340 34.62 20.27 -7.81
N VAL A 341 33.86 21.06 -8.59
CA VAL A 341 34.37 21.81 -9.75
C VAL A 341 35.29 22.98 -9.37
N ARG A 342 35.16 23.52 -8.14
CA ARG A 342 35.99 24.62 -7.65
C ARG A 342 37.32 24.18 -7.04
N ASN A 343 37.46 22.89 -6.73
CA ASN A 343 38.72 22.25 -6.34
C ASN A 343 39.42 21.69 -7.57
#